data_AF-Q2LAH2-F1
#
_entry.id   AF-Q2LAH2-F1
#
_cell.length_a   1.000
_cell.length_b   1.000
_cell.length_c   1.000
_cell.angle_alpha   90.00
_cell.angle_beta   90.00
_cell.angle_gamma   90.00
#
_symmetry.space_group_name_H-M   'P 1'
#
loop_
_entity.id
_entity.type
_entity.pdbx_description
1 polymer ?
#
loop_
_entity_poly.entity_id
_entity_poly.type
_entity_poly.pdbx_seq_one_letter_code
_entity_poly.pdbx_strand_id
1 'polypeptide(L)'
;MSTESMIRDVELAEEALSKTAGGSQGSGRCLCLSLFSFFLVAGGTTLFCLLHFGVIGPQREEFPTGYSIISPLAQTLRSSSKTSSNKPVAHVVANLSTQGQLRWLNTYANTLLANSVKLEDNQLVVPTDGLYLIYSQVLFRGQGCPSTHLFLTHTISRIAVSYPTKVNLLSAIKSPCQRETPEGAEAKPWYEPIYQGGVFQLEKGDRLSAEINLPDYLDFAESGQVYFGIIAL
;
A
#
# COMPACT_ATOMS: atom_id res chain seq x y z
N MET A 1 -40.70 61.87 -24.61
CA MET A 1 -39.35 61.99 -24.03
C MET A 1 -38.42 62.41 -25.16
N SER A 2 -37.92 63.64 -25.10
CA SER A 2 -37.20 64.27 -26.23
C SER A 2 -35.75 63.75 -26.29
N THR A 3 -35.28 63.46 -27.51
CA THR A 3 -33.92 62.94 -27.83
C THR A 3 -32.78 63.84 -27.33
N GLU A 4 -33.10 65.10 -27.03
CA GLU A 4 -32.16 66.11 -26.51
C GLU A 4 -31.70 65.84 -25.07
N SER A 5 -32.52 65.18 -24.24
CA SER A 5 -32.14 64.78 -22.88
C SER A 5 -31.10 63.66 -22.89
N MET A 6 -31.19 62.76 -23.87
CA MET A 6 -30.35 61.57 -23.93
C MET A 6 -28.95 61.87 -24.47
N ILE A 7 -28.83 62.87 -25.35
CA ILE A 7 -27.54 63.35 -25.86
C ILE A 7 -26.75 64.03 -24.73
N ARG A 8 -27.43 64.79 -23.86
CA ARG A 8 -26.79 65.44 -22.72
C ARG A 8 -26.24 64.46 -21.69
N ASP A 9 -26.94 63.35 -21.46
CA ASP A 9 -26.50 62.29 -20.55
C ASP A 9 -25.35 61.46 -21.13
N VAL A 10 -25.31 61.28 -22.46
CA VAL A 10 -24.19 60.62 -23.15
C VAL A 10 -22.96 61.52 -23.17
N GLU A 11 -23.12 62.83 -23.42
CA GLU A 11 -22.02 63.79 -23.42
C GLU A 11 -21.46 64.01 -21.99
N LEU A 12 -22.31 64.02 -20.95
CA LEU A 12 -21.88 64.01 -19.54
C LEU A 12 -21.17 62.71 -19.15
N ALA A 13 -21.60 61.56 -19.68
CA ALA A 13 -20.93 60.29 -19.46
C ALA A 13 -19.58 60.21 -20.20
N GLU A 14 -19.47 60.82 -21.38
CA GLU A 14 -18.24 60.89 -22.18
C GLU A 14 -17.24 61.92 -21.60
N GLU A 15 -17.70 63.03 -21.03
CA GLU A 15 -16.88 63.94 -20.22
C GLU A 15 -16.42 63.29 -18.90
N ALA A 16 -17.27 62.50 -18.24
CA ALA A 16 -16.88 61.75 -17.05
C ALA A 16 -15.86 60.63 -17.36
N LEU A 17 -16.00 59.95 -18.50
CA LEU A 17 -15.06 58.92 -18.95
C LEU A 17 -13.73 59.52 -19.43
N SER A 18 -13.75 60.63 -20.16
CA SER A 18 -12.53 61.31 -20.62
C SER A 18 -11.75 61.98 -19.50
N LYS A 19 -12.43 62.51 -18.46
CA LYS A 19 -11.75 62.98 -17.22
C LYS A 19 -11.11 61.88 -16.40
N THR A 20 -11.52 60.62 -16.58
CA THR A 20 -10.89 59.47 -15.91
C THR A 20 -9.73 58.87 -16.74
N ALA A 21 -9.56 59.30 -18.00
CA ALA A 21 -8.49 58.84 -18.88
C ALA A 21 -7.23 59.74 -18.87
N GLY A 22 -7.26 60.86 -18.16
CA GLY A 22 -6.18 61.86 -18.10
C GLY A 22 -5.46 61.89 -16.75
N GLY A 23 -5.03 60.75 -16.23
CA GLY A 23 -4.31 60.66 -14.96
C GLY A 23 -3.04 59.84 -15.11
N SER A 24 -1.94 60.49 -15.49
CA SER A 24 -0.57 59.97 -15.38
C SER A 24 -0.23 59.73 -13.90
N GLN A 25 -0.75 58.64 -13.32
CA GLN A 25 -0.55 58.26 -11.92
C GLN A 25 -0.72 56.74 -11.73
N GLY A 26 -0.06 55.93 -12.57
CA GLY A 26 -0.17 54.47 -12.48
C GLY A 26 1.12 53.68 -12.70
N SER A 27 2.17 54.28 -13.27
CA SER A 27 3.40 53.55 -13.59
C SER A 27 4.16 53.14 -12.32
N GLY A 28 4.31 54.05 -11.35
CA GLY A 28 5.04 53.78 -10.11
C GLY A 28 4.35 52.80 -9.15
N ARG A 29 3.01 52.86 -9.01
CA ARG A 29 2.28 51.98 -8.07
C ARG A 29 2.19 50.53 -8.57
N CYS A 30 1.98 50.32 -9.88
CA CYS A 30 1.94 48.97 -10.44
C CYS A 30 3.33 48.33 -10.53
N LEU A 31 4.37 49.11 -10.87
CA LEU A 31 5.76 48.62 -10.79
C LEU A 31 6.16 48.29 -9.36
N CYS A 32 5.83 49.13 -8.38
CA CYS A 32 6.15 48.85 -6.98
C CYS A 32 5.49 47.56 -6.50
N LEU A 33 4.20 47.34 -6.78
CA LEU A 33 3.52 46.10 -6.38
C LEU A 33 4.11 44.86 -7.08
N SER A 34 4.48 44.97 -8.36
CA SER A 34 5.17 43.90 -9.08
C SER A 34 6.56 43.62 -8.51
N LEU A 35 7.32 44.66 -8.15
CA LEU A 35 8.64 44.53 -7.54
C LEU A 35 8.54 43.91 -6.14
N PHE A 36 7.59 44.36 -5.31
CA PHE A 36 7.34 43.78 -3.99
C PHE A 36 6.94 42.30 -4.07
N SER A 37 6.09 41.93 -5.03
CA SER A 37 5.73 40.53 -5.27
C SER A 37 6.94 39.70 -5.71
N PHE A 38 7.78 40.24 -6.60
CA PHE A 38 9.00 39.57 -7.03
C PHE A 38 9.98 39.35 -5.87
N PHE A 39 10.20 40.37 -5.02
CA PHE A 39 11.06 40.24 -3.85
C PHE A 39 10.49 39.29 -2.79
N LEU A 40 9.17 39.24 -2.61
CA LEU A 40 8.54 38.27 -1.71
C LEU A 40 8.70 36.83 -2.21
N VAL A 41 8.51 36.59 -3.51
CA VAL A 41 8.69 35.24 -4.09
C VAL A 41 10.17 34.85 -4.13
N ALA A 42 11.07 35.76 -4.52
CA ALA A 42 12.51 35.51 -4.50
C ALA A 42 13.03 35.29 -3.07
N GLY A 43 12.56 36.08 -2.10
CA GLY A 43 12.89 35.91 -0.70
C GLY A 43 12.36 34.59 -0.12
N GLY A 44 11.09 34.26 -0.41
CA GLY A 44 10.46 33.02 0.03
C GLY A 44 11.12 31.77 -0.56
N THR A 45 11.45 31.80 -1.85
CA THR A 45 12.19 30.69 -2.51
C THR A 45 13.62 30.58 -1.98
N THR A 46 14.30 31.69 -1.74
CA THR A 46 15.64 31.68 -1.13
C THR A 46 15.61 31.14 0.30
N LEU A 47 14.65 31.57 1.11
CA LEU A 47 14.46 31.05 2.48
C LEU A 47 14.10 29.55 2.46
N PHE A 48 13.22 29.12 1.55
CA PHE A 48 12.89 27.71 1.38
C PHE A 48 14.11 26.89 0.97
N CYS A 49 14.92 27.37 0.03
CA CYS A 49 16.18 26.73 -0.34
C CYS A 49 17.16 26.69 0.84
N LEU A 50 17.30 27.78 1.60
CA LEU A 50 18.19 27.81 2.78
C LEU A 50 17.70 26.89 3.91
N LEU A 51 16.39 26.70 4.05
CA LEU A 51 15.80 25.72 4.98
C LEU A 51 15.99 24.29 4.48
N HIS A 52 15.73 24.04 3.19
CA HIS A 52 15.81 22.71 2.57
C HIS A 52 17.26 22.21 2.47
N PHE A 53 18.21 23.10 2.17
CA PHE A 53 19.65 22.82 2.16
C PHE A 53 20.29 23.02 3.54
N GLY A 54 19.52 23.29 4.59
CA GLY A 54 19.96 23.27 5.98
C GLY A 54 20.92 24.38 6.40
N VAL A 55 20.95 25.50 5.68
CA VAL A 55 21.81 26.67 5.94
C VAL A 55 21.18 27.62 6.98
N ILE A 56 19.85 27.73 7.02
CA ILE A 56 19.09 28.56 7.99
C ILE A 56 17.94 27.73 8.57
N GLY A 57 18.28 26.70 9.35
CA GLY A 57 17.40 26.05 10.32
C GLY A 57 18.15 26.01 11.65
N PRO A 58 17.58 25.52 12.78
CA PRO A 58 18.39 25.29 13.97
C PRO A 58 19.59 24.47 13.50
N GLN A 59 20.79 25.06 13.67
CA GLN A 59 22.05 24.34 13.50
C GLN A 59 21.82 23.01 14.20
N ARG A 60 21.94 21.92 13.44
CA ARG A 60 22.09 20.59 14.03
C ARG A 60 23.15 20.83 15.10
N GLU A 61 22.76 20.79 16.37
CA GLU A 61 23.74 20.89 17.44
C GLU A 61 24.79 19.85 17.07
N GLU A 62 26.00 20.32 16.76
CA GLU A 62 27.19 19.50 16.86
C GLU A 62 27.26 19.11 18.33
N PHE A 63 26.47 18.10 18.68
CA PHE A 63 26.59 17.42 19.95
C PHE A 63 28.03 16.93 20.01
N PRO A 64 28.76 17.27 21.09
CA PRO A 64 30.12 16.81 21.26
C PRO A 64 30.15 15.31 21.04
N THR A 65 31.07 14.88 20.18
CA THR A 65 31.52 13.50 19.97
C THR A 65 31.34 12.65 21.23
N GLY A 66 30.20 11.95 21.36
CA GLY A 66 29.95 11.23 22.61
C GLY A 66 28.61 10.53 22.82
N TYR A 67 27.55 10.81 22.05
CA TYR A 67 26.27 10.11 22.25
C TYR A 67 25.66 9.67 20.93
N SER A 68 25.91 8.39 20.60
CA SER A 68 25.21 7.72 19.52
C SER A 68 23.73 7.56 19.91
N ILE A 69 22.86 8.47 19.46
CA ILE A 69 21.42 8.16 19.37
C ILE A 69 21.26 7.19 18.21
N ILE A 70 21.60 5.95 18.48
CA ILE A 70 21.32 4.85 17.58
C ILE A 70 19.84 4.62 17.75
N SER A 71 19.04 4.95 16.73
CA SER A 71 17.64 4.53 16.76
C SER A 71 17.64 3.00 16.94
N PRO A 72 16.83 2.44 17.86
CA PRO A 72 16.75 0.98 18.04
C PRO A 72 16.48 0.26 16.71
N LEU A 73 15.74 0.94 15.82
CA LEU A 73 15.49 0.53 14.43
C LEU A 73 16.77 0.42 13.60
N ALA A 74 17.64 1.44 13.59
CA ALA A 74 18.89 1.41 12.86
C ALA A 74 19.87 0.38 13.43
N GLN A 75 19.87 0.17 14.74
CA GLN A 75 20.64 -0.89 15.41
C GLN A 75 20.16 -2.28 15.00
N THR A 76 18.83 -2.50 14.97
CA THR A 76 18.21 -3.77 14.57
C THR A 76 18.46 -4.09 13.09
N LEU A 77 18.34 -3.08 12.21
CA LEU A 77 18.62 -3.23 10.78
C LEU A 77 20.10 -3.50 10.50
N ARG A 78 21.02 -2.84 11.22
CA ARG A 78 22.48 -3.00 11.04
C ARG A 78 23.04 -4.26 11.70
N SER A 79 22.37 -4.77 12.73
CA SER A 79 22.61 -6.10 13.32
C SER A 79 22.15 -7.21 12.38
N SER A 80 20.95 -7.08 11.80
CA SER A 80 20.37 -8.05 10.87
C SER A 80 21.12 -8.12 9.53
N SER A 81 21.76 -7.02 9.09
CA SER A 81 22.55 -7.02 7.85
C SER A 81 23.94 -7.64 7.98
N LYS A 82 24.43 -7.89 9.20
CA LYS A 82 25.78 -8.42 9.47
C LYS A 82 25.80 -9.91 9.81
N THR A 83 24.66 -10.50 10.12
CA THR A 83 24.54 -11.95 10.27
C THR A 83 24.10 -12.51 8.93
N SER A 84 24.79 -13.53 8.41
CA SER A 84 24.16 -14.41 7.42
C SER A 84 22.87 -14.90 8.08
N SER A 85 21.72 -14.37 7.65
CA SER A 85 20.43 -14.69 8.27
C SER A 85 20.08 -16.12 7.90
N ASN A 86 20.66 -17.10 8.61
CA ASN A 86 20.35 -18.52 8.53
C ASN A 86 18.98 -18.83 9.18
N LYS A 87 18.09 -17.84 9.21
CA LYS A 87 16.73 -17.96 9.74
C LYS A 87 15.91 -18.83 8.80
N PRO A 88 15.29 -19.92 9.28
CA PRO A 88 14.30 -20.68 8.52
C PRO A 88 13.30 -19.73 7.84
N VAL A 89 13.18 -19.83 6.51
CA VAL A 89 12.33 -18.94 5.73
C VAL A 89 11.72 -19.66 4.53
N ALA A 90 10.45 -19.38 4.29
CA ALA A 90 9.78 -19.72 3.05
C ALA A 90 8.85 -18.59 2.58
N HIS A 91 8.79 -18.41 1.27
CA HIS A 91 7.82 -17.60 0.56
C HIS A 91 7.48 -18.39 -0.71
N VAL A 92 6.34 -19.05 -0.71
CA VAL A 92 5.84 -19.87 -1.81
C VAL A 92 4.66 -19.16 -2.47
N VAL A 93 4.53 -19.34 -3.78
CA VAL A 93 3.45 -18.74 -4.59
C VAL A 93 2.59 -19.84 -5.20
N ALA A 94 1.37 -19.50 -5.60
CA ALA A 94 0.51 -20.47 -6.25
C ALA A 94 1.05 -20.92 -7.62
N ASN A 95 0.79 -22.18 -7.97
CA ASN A 95 1.05 -22.72 -9.28
C ASN A 95 0.03 -22.19 -10.30
N LEU A 96 0.50 -21.31 -11.19
CA LEU A 96 -0.33 -20.69 -12.23
C LEU A 96 -0.84 -21.69 -13.27
N SER A 97 -0.26 -22.90 -13.32
CA SER A 97 -0.61 -23.93 -14.32
C SER A 97 -1.71 -24.89 -13.87
N THR A 98 -2.11 -24.86 -12.59
CA THR A 98 -3.14 -25.76 -12.04
C THR A 98 -4.43 -25.01 -11.76
N GLN A 99 -5.30 -24.91 -12.77
CA GLN A 99 -6.64 -24.35 -12.57
C GLN A 99 -7.46 -25.22 -11.60
N GLY A 100 -8.27 -24.56 -10.77
CA GLY A 100 -9.16 -25.21 -9.79
C GLY A 100 -8.45 -25.86 -8.61
N GLN A 101 -7.15 -25.62 -8.41
CA GLN A 101 -6.41 -26.12 -7.24
C GLN A 101 -5.41 -25.08 -6.72
N LEU A 102 -5.28 -25.00 -5.40
CA LEU A 102 -4.23 -24.21 -4.76
C LEU A 102 -3.02 -25.10 -4.46
N ARG A 103 -2.01 -25.06 -5.33
CA ARG A 103 -0.74 -25.77 -5.15
C ARG A 103 0.38 -24.75 -4.98
N TRP A 104 1.15 -24.87 -3.90
CA TRP A 104 2.27 -23.99 -3.61
C TRP A 104 3.53 -24.41 -4.37
N LEU A 105 4.31 -23.44 -4.84
CA LEU A 105 5.59 -23.64 -5.53
C LEU A 105 6.66 -22.67 -5.04
N ASN A 106 7.91 -23.13 -5.11
CA ASN A 106 9.13 -22.40 -4.77
C ASN A 106 10.11 -22.30 -5.96
N THR A 107 9.62 -22.51 -7.18
CA THR A 107 10.45 -22.55 -8.40
C THR A 107 10.40 -21.25 -9.22
N TYR A 108 9.54 -20.29 -8.83
CA TYR A 108 9.43 -18.99 -9.49
C TYR A 108 10.42 -17.97 -8.91
N ALA A 109 10.73 -16.93 -9.68
CA ALA A 109 11.51 -15.80 -9.18
C ALA A 109 10.83 -15.17 -7.95
N ASN A 110 11.62 -14.63 -7.04
CA ASN A 110 11.17 -14.02 -5.78
C ASN A 110 10.44 -14.98 -4.81
N THR A 111 10.48 -16.29 -5.06
CA THR A 111 10.14 -17.30 -4.05
C THR A 111 11.35 -17.60 -3.18
N LEU A 112 11.09 -18.07 -1.96
CA LEU A 112 12.11 -18.47 -1.01
C LEU A 112 11.73 -19.82 -0.41
N LEU A 113 12.69 -20.73 -0.34
CA LEU A 113 12.59 -21.95 0.46
C LEU A 113 14.00 -22.27 0.92
N ALA A 114 14.36 -21.84 2.12
CA ALA A 114 15.74 -21.84 2.57
C ALA A 114 15.86 -22.22 4.05
N ASN A 115 17.10 -22.47 4.47
CA ASN A 115 17.45 -22.75 5.86
C ASN A 115 16.63 -23.90 6.46
N SER A 116 16.52 -24.98 5.69
CA SER A 116 15.87 -26.26 6.05
C SER A 116 14.34 -26.26 6.15
N VAL A 117 13.65 -25.15 5.85
CA VAL A 117 12.20 -25.21 5.64
C VAL A 117 11.92 -26.08 4.41
N LYS A 118 10.91 -26.95 4.50
CA LYS A 118 10.50 -27.81 3.39
C LYS A 118 9.08 -27.53 2.97
N LEU A 119 8.78 -27.82 1.70
CA LEU A 119 7.43 -27.87 1.17
C LEU A 119 7.12 -29.33 0.83
N GLU A 120 6.34 -29.99 1.68
CA GLU A 120 5.96 -31.40 1.54
C GLU A 120 4.43 -31.50 1.56
N ASP A 121 3.84 -32.23 0.62
CA ASP A 121 2.38 -32.41 0.52
C ASP A 121 1.56 -31.11 0.56
N ASN A 122 2.06 -30.05 -0.09
CA ASN A 122 1.46 -28.70 -0.09
C ASN A 122 1.46 -27.99 1.28
N GLN A 123 2.34 -28.41 2.19
CA GLN A 123 2.48 -27.86 3.53
C GLN A 123 3.92 -27.42 3.80
N LEU A 124 4.09 -26.31 4.53
CA LEU A 124 5.40 -25.86 4.99
C LEU A 124 5.76 -26.61 6.28
N VAL A 125 6.93 -27.25 6.30
CA VAL A 125 7.43 -28.03 7.45
C VAL A 125 8.46 -27.21 8.22
N VAL A 126 8.21 -27.03 9.51
CA VAL A 126 9.06 -26.25 10.42
C VAL A 126 10.33 -27.03 10.77
N PRO A 127 11.54 -26.49 10.55
CA PRO A 127 12.78 -27.24 10.80
C PRO A 127 13.29 -27.18 12.25
N THR A 128 12.92 -26.14 13.00
CA THR A 128 13.41 -25.87 14.36
C THR A 128 12.33 -25.20 15.21
N ASP A 129 12.32 -25.47 16.51
CA ASP A 129 11.45 -24.80 17.47
C ASP A 129 11.71 -23.29 17.49
N GLY A 130 10.67 -22.48 17.69
CA GLY A 130 10.82 -21.03 17.84
C GLY A 130 9.57 -20.23 17.51
N LEU A 131 9.73 -18.90 17.54
CA LEU A 131 8.72 -17.97 17.07
C LEU A 131 8.85 -17.78 15.56
N TYR A 132 7.73 -17.89 14.86
CA TYR A 132 7.64 -17.69 13.42
C TYR A 132 6.57 -16.65 13.12
N LEU A 133 6.91 -15.69 12.25
CA LEU A 133 5.90 -14.93 11.53
C LEU A 133 5.36 -15.82 10.41
N ILE A 134 4.05 -16.04 10.43
CA ILE A 134 3.31 -16.78 9.40
C ILE A 134 2.41 -15.77 8.68
N TYR A 135 2.36 -15.83 7.35
CA TYR A 135 1.51 -14.93 6.57
C TYR A 135 1.06 -15.58 5.26
N SER A 136 -0.13 -15.23 4.77
CA SER A 136 -0.61 -15.66 3.47
C SER A 136 -1.60 -14.64 2.89
N GLN A 137 -1.61 -14.56 1.56
CA GLN A 137 -2.62 -13.82 0.81
C GLN A 137 -3.19 -14.69 -0.29
N VAL A 138 -4.50 -14.55 -0.50
CA VAL A 138 -5.20 -15.04 -1.68
C VAL A 138 -5.99 -13.89 -2.30
N LEU A 139 -6.17 -13.95 -3.62
CA LEU A 139 -7.07 -13.07 -4.35
C LEU A 139 -8.13 -13.93 -5.02
N PHE A 140 -9.38 -13.68 -4.68
CA PHE A 140 -10.51 -14.28 -5.38
C PHE A 140 -11.03 -13.33 -6.45
N ARG A 141 -11.59 -13.89 -7.52
CA ARG A 141 -12.32 -13.18 -8.56
C ARG A 141 -13.58 -13.92 -8.97
N GLY A 142 -14.53 -13.21 -9.52
CA GLY A 142 -15.69 -13.78 -10.19
C GLY A 142 -16.38 -12.77 -11.10
N GLN A 143 -17.44 -13.22 -11.77
CA GLN A 143 -18.29 -12.38 -12.62
C GLN A 143 -19.74 -12.59 -12.23
N GLY A 144 -20.44 -11.48 -11.99
CA GLY A 144 -21.79 -11.50 -11.43
C GLY A 144 -21.84 -12.20 -10.08
N CYS A 145 -23.06 -12.41 -9.60
CA CYS A 145 -23.33 -13.09 -8.35
C CYS A 145 -24.35 -14.22 -8.57
N PRO A 146 -24.01 -15.46 -8.19
CA PRO A 146 -24.94 -16.58 -8.31
C PRO A 146 -26.15 -16.41 -7.39
N SER A 147 -27.21 -17.17 -7.67
CA SER A 147 -28.42 -17.23 -6.83
C SER A 147 -28.15 -17.86 -5.46
N THR A 148 -27.13 -18.70 -5.36
CA THR A 148 -26.68 -19.30 -4.10
C THR A 148 -25.72 -18.37 -3.36
N HIS A 149 -25.81 -18.32 -2.03
CA HIS A 149 -24.85 -17.58 -1.20
C HIS A 149 -23.42 -18.07 -1.43
N LEU A 150 -22.53 -17.15 -1.77
CA LEU A 150 -21.11 -17.42 -2.00
C LEU A 150 -20.29 -16.93 -0.80
N PHE A 151 -19.69 -17.88 -0.08
CA PHE A 151 -18.76 -17.60 1.01
C PHE A 151 -17.37 -18.10 0.63
N LEU A 152 -16.39 -17.22 0.71
CA LEU A 152 -14.99 -17.50 0.41
C LEU A 152 -14.23 -17.53 1.72
N THR A 153 -13.52 -18.63 1.99
CA THR A 153 -12.73 -18.79 3.21
C THR A 153 -11.26 -18.90 2.87
N HIS A 154 -10.42 -18.31 3.71
CA HIS A 154 -8.97 -18.52 3.68
C HIS A 154 -8.49 -18.80 5.10
N THR A 155 -7.81 -19.92 5.26
CA THR A 155 -7.44 -20.47 6.55
C THR A 155 -6.00 -20.96 6.54
N ILE A 156 -5.21 -20.47 7.49
CA ILE A 156 -3.89 -21.00 7.80
C ILE A 156 -4.03 -21.92 9.02
N SER A 157 -3.60 -23.16 8.89
CA SER A 157 -3.71 -24.19 9.93
C SER A 157 -2.36 -24.79 10.29
N ARG A 158 -2.28 -25.33 11.50
CA ARG A 158 -1.15 -26.11 12.03
C ARG A 158 -1.59 -27.55 12.27
N ILE A 159 -0.74 -28.49 11.90
CA ILE A 159 -0.75 -29.87 12.41
C ILE A 159 0.51 -30.00 13.24
N ALA A 160 0.34 -30.12 14.55
CA ALA A 160 1.46 -30.24 15.47
C ALA A 160 1.99 -31.68 15.50
N VAL A 161 3.29 -31.86 15.78
CA VAL A 161 3.85 -33.21 15.96
C VAL A 161 3.24 -33.89 17.19
N SER A 162 3.06 -33.12 18.26
CA SER A 162 2.46 -33.56 19.53
C SER A 162 0.94 -33.77 19.45
N TYR A 163 0.27 -33.18 18.45
CA TYR A 163 -1.17 -33.27 18.27
C TYR A 163 -1.52 -33.35 16.77
N PRO A 164 -1.69 -34.56 16.21
CA PRO A 164 -1.83 -34.78 14.77
C PRO A 164 -3.24 -34.47 14.25
N THR A 165 -3.86 -33.40 14.78
CA THR A 165 -5.13 -32.86 14.31
C THR A 165 -4.89 -31.44 13.81
N LYS A 166 -5.58 -31.09 12.73
CA LYS A 166 -5.50 -29.77 12.12
C LYS A 166 -6.20 -28.72 12.99
N VAL A 167 -5.49 -27.65 13.33
CA VAL A 167 -6.00 -26.53 14.13
C VAL A 167 -5.78 -25.22 13.37
N ASN A 168 -6.83 -24.40 13.27
CA ASN A 168 -6.74 -23.10 12.60
C ASN A 168 -5.92 -22.12 13.45
N LEU A 169 -4.89 -21.53 12.86
CA LEU A 169 -4.13 -20.43 13.46
C LEU A 169 -4.74 -19.08 13.09
N LEU A 170 -5.08 -18.91 11.82
CA LEU A 170 -5.69 -17.71 11.25
C LEU A 170 -6.80 -18.13 10.29
N SER A 171 -7.97 -17.51 10.37
CA SER A 171 -9.09 -17.80 9.47
C SER A 171 -9.91 -16.54 9.20
N ALA A 172 -10.36 -16.39 7.96
CA ALA A 172 -11.15 -15.25 7.52
C ALA A 172 -12.15 -15.69 6.45
N ILE A 173 -13.26 -14.95 6.36
CA ILE A 173 -14.37 -15.23 5.47
C ILE A 173 -14.73 -13.94 4.73
N LYS A 174 -15.04 -14.04 3.45
CA LYS A 174 -15.59 -12.97 2.61
C LYS A 174 -16.88 -13.41 1.93
N SER A 175 -17.80 -12.48 1.77
CA SER A 175 -19.06 -12.65 1.04
C SER A 175 -19.10 -11.61 -0.09
N PRO A 176 -18.54 -11.90 -1.29
CA PRO A 176 -18.50 -10.95 -2.40
C PRO A 176 -19.91 -10.57 -2.89
N CYS A 177 -20.87 -11.45 -2.68
CA CYS A 177 -22.23 -11.33 -3.19
C CYS A 177 -23.22 -11.10 -2.05
N GLN A 178 -23.86 -9.93 -2.04
CA GLN A 178 -24.97 -9.62 -1.14
C GLN A 178 -26.33 -10.00 -1.73
N ARG A 179 -26.44 -9.94 -3.06
CA ARG A 179 -27.64 -10.30 -3.84
C ARG A 179 -27.21 -10.93 -5.17
N GLU A 180 -28.06 -11.78 -5.70
CA GLU A 180 -27.86 -12.38 -7.02
C GLU A 180 -27.86 -11.30 -8.12
N THR A 181 -27.11 -11.54 -9.19
CA THR A 181 -27.21 -10.68 -10.38
C THR A 181 -28.50 -11.03 -11.13
N PRO A 182 -29.41 -10.06 -11.38
CA PRO A 182 -30.66 -10.32 -12.08
C PRO A 182 -30.45 -10.91 -13.48
N GLU A 183 -31.36 -11.76 -13.92
CA GLU A 183 -31.33 -12.33 -15.26
C GLU A 183 -31.41 -11.21 -16.32
N GLY A 184 -30.53 -11.25 -17.32
CA GLY A 184 -30.41 -10.21 -18.35
C GLY A 184 -29.64 -8.95 -17.94
N ALA A 185 -29.19 -8.83 -16.68
CA ALA A 185 -28.29 -7.77 -16.26
C ALA A 185 -26.83 -8.10 -16.60
N GLU A 186 -26.01 -7.07 -16.79
CA GLU A 186 -24.58 -7.23 -17.04
C GLU A 186 -23.87 -7.83 -15.82
N ALA A 187 -23.18 -8.96 -16.01
CA ALA A 187 -22.41 -9.65 -14.98
C ALA A 187 -21.08 -8.91 -14.70
N LYS A 188 -21.10 -7.97 -13.76
CA LYS A 188 -19.90 -7.19 -13.39
C LYS A 188 -18.86 -8.07 -12.69
N PRO A 189 -17.55 -7.89 -13.01
CA PRO A 189 -16.49 -8.59 -12.30
C PRO A 189 -16.34 -8.07 -10.87
N TRP A 190 -15.91 -8.93 -9.97
CA TRP A 190 -15.53 -8.57 -8.59
C TRP A 190 -14.22 -9.25 -8.21
N TYR A 191 -13.52 -8.64 -7.25
CA TYR A 191 -12.25 -9.12 -6.70
C TYR A 191 -12.27 -8.98 -5.19
N GLU A 192 -11.87 -10.03 -4.47
CA GLU A 192 -11.83 -10.07 -3.02
C GLU A 192 -10.48 -10.58 -2.51
N PRO A 193 -9.58 -9.70 -2.04
CA PRO A 193 -8.35 -10.12 -1.39
C PRO A 193 -8.61 -10.55 0.07
N ILE A 194 -7.89 -11.58 0.51
CA ILE A 194 -7.80 -11.96 1.93
C ILE A 194 -6.34 -12.12 2.31
N TYR A 195 -5.84 -11.19 3.14
CA TYR A 195 -4.53 -11.27 3.76
C TYR A 195 -4.67 -11.69 5.23
N GLN A 196 -3.74 -12.54 5.69
CA GLN A 196 -3.64 -12.95 7.09
C GLN A 196 -2.17 -13.01 7.49
N GLY A 197 -1.86 -12.61 8.71
CA GLY A 197 -0.54 -12.80 9.28
C GLY A 197 -0.53 -12.71 10.81
N GLY A 198 0.41 -13.42 11.42
CA GLY A 198 0.56 -13.46 12.88
C GLY A 198 1.84 -14.19 13.30
N VAL A 199 2.23 -14.00 14.56
CA VAL A 199 3.41 -14.66 15.14
C VAL A 199 2.95 -15.81 16.03
N PHE A 200 3.55 -16.98 15.84
CA PHE A 200 3.21 -18.20 16.56
C PHE A 200 4.46 -18.93 17.04
N GLN A 201 4.38 -19.52 18.23
CA GLN A 201 5.36 -20.50 18.70
C GLN A 201 5.09 -21.84 18.02
N LEU A 202 6.10 -22.37 17.32
CA LEU A 202 6.05 -23.65 16.60
C LEU A 202 7.15 -24.59 17.09
N GLU A 203 6.92 -25.87 16.87
CA GLU A 203 7.83 -26.97 17.16
C GLU A 203 8.39 -27.55 15.85
N LYS A 204 9.60 -28.09 15.92
CA LYS A 204 10.23 -28.81 14.82
C LYS A 204 9.31 -29.95 14.36
N GLY A 205 9.08 -30.00 13.05
CA GLY A 205 8.23 -30.99 12.39
C GLY A 205 6.76 -30.58 12.31
N ASP A 206 6.36 -29.45 12.89
CA ASP A 206 5.04 -28.89 12.65
C ASP A 206 4.81 -28.65 11.16
N ARG A 207 3.59 -28.92 10.72
CA ARG A 207 3.18 -28.72 9.33
C ARG A 207 2.15 -27.60 9.25
N LEU A 208 2.38 -26.65 8.37
CA LEU A 208 1.53 -25.50 8.16
C LEU A 208 0.89 -25.57 6.76
N SER A 209 -0.42 -25.38 6.70
CA SER A 209 -1.17 -25.33 5.43
C SER A 209 -1.91 -24.00 5.33
N ALA A 210 -1.85 -23.35 4.18
CA ALA A 210 -2.73 -22.25 3.81
C ALA A 210 -3.70 -22.74 2.73
N GLU A 211 -5.00 -22.69 3.04
CA GLU A 211 -6.05 -23.33 2.25
C GLU A 211 -7.29 -22.46 2.11
N ILE A 212 -8.06 -22.76 1.07
CA ILE A 212 -9.31 -22.10 0.72
C ILE A 212 -10.38 -23.14 0.43
N ASN A 213 -11.65 -22.76 0.54
CA ASN A 213 -12.77 -23.66 0.27
C ASN A 213 -13.10 -23.80 -1.22
N LEU A 214 -12.90 -22.75 -2.02
CA LEU A 214 -13.33 -22.70 -3.43
C LEU A 214 -12.21 -22.20 -4.36
N PRO A 215 -11.28 -23.08 -4.80
CA PRO A 215 -10.13 -22.71 -5.62
C PRO A 215 -10.45 -22.27 -7.04
N ASP A 216 -11.63 -22.61 -7.58
CA ASP A 216 -12.08 -22.15 -8.91
C ASP A 216 -12.25 -20.62 -9.00
N TYR A 217 -12.38 -19.96 -7.85
CA TYR A 217 -12.48 -18.50 -7.76
C TYR A 217 -11.12 -17.82 -7.58
N LEU A 218 -9.99 -18.53 -7.54
CA LEU A 218 -8.69 -17.87 -7.43
C LEU A 218 -8.35 -17.09 -8.70
N ASP A 219 -7.80 -15.90 -8.49
CA ASP A 219 -7.15 -15.14 -9.55
C ASP A 219 -5.65 -15.45 -9.60
N PHE A 220 -5.20 -15.84 -10.79
CA PHE A 220 -3.80 -16.15 -11.11
C PHE A 220 -3.28 -15.29 -12.26
N ALA A 221 -4.00 -14.22 -12.62
CA ALA A 221 -3.67 -13.38 -13.76
C ALA A 221 -2.30 -12.73 -13.61
N GLU A 222 -1.95 -12.31 -12.39
CA GLU A 222 -0.70 -11.59 -12.11
C GLU A 222 0.12 -12.25 -10.99
N SER A 223 1.44 -12.09 -11.07
CA SER A 223 2.36 -12.56 -10.03
C SER A 223 2.15 -11.78 -8.73
N GLY A 224 2.31 -12.44 -7.58
CA GLY A 224 2.22 -11.81 -6.26
C GLY A 224 0.80 -11.62 -5.72
N GLN A 225 -0.23 -12.10 -6.42
CA GLN A 225 -1.61 -12.07 -5.93
C GLN A 225 -1.87 -13.14 -4.84
N VAL A 226 -1.27 -14.33 -5.01
CA VAL A 226 -1.50 -15.51 -4.16
C VAL A 226 -0.18 -16.09 -3.65
N TYR A 227 0.03 -16.03 -2.33
CA TYR A 227 1.28 -16.46 -1.70
C TYR A 227 1.08 -16.93 -0.25
N PHE A 228 2.04 -17.71 0.24
CA PHE A 228 2.10 -18.21 1.61
C PHE A 228 3.56 -18.22 2.07
N GLY A 229 3.83 -17.79 3.30
CA GLY A 229 5.19 -17.74 3.81
C GLY A 229 5.31 -17.82 5.31
N ILE A 230 6.53 -18.19 5.72
CA ILE A 230 6.98 -18.21 7.11
C ILE A 230 8.39 -17.65 7.21
N ILE A 231 8.70 -17.01 8.33
CA ILE A 231 10.07 -16.64 8.69
C ILE A 231 10.26 -16.77 10.20
N ALA A 232 11.32 -17.46 10.62
CA ALA A 232 11.74 -17.50 12.01
C ALA A 232 12.18 -16.10 12.47
N LEU A 233 11.85 -15.71 13.70
CA LEU A 233 12.15 -14.39 14.25
C LEU A 233 13.49 -14.35 15.00
#